data_AF-A0A537KS81-F1
#
_entry.id   AF-A0A537KS81-F1
#
_cell.length_a   1.000
_cell.length_b   1.000
_cell.length_c   1.000
_cell.angle_alpha   90.00
_cell.angle_beta   90.00
_cell.angle_gamma   90.00
#
_symmetry.space_group_name_H-M   'P 1'
#
loop_
_entity.id
_entity.type
_entity.pdbx_description
1 polymer ?
#
loop_
_entity_poly.entity_id
_entity_poly.type
_entity_poly.pdbx_seq_one_letter_code
_entity_poly.pdbx_strand_id
1 'polypeptide(L)'
;MHTSILQVLKLNEPRAWNMDGRSGMSHSAECLLLNDDGTVDQVGVLKIRGEDLIAKTKVGIYTASFAMRANPSSRVIEAVLTDLTPLAPSNPAPILSQQKLAASPAAKA
;
A
#
# COMPACT_ATOMS: atom_id res chain seq x y z
N MET A 1 2.68 -17.65 7.46
CA MET A 1 2.22 -16.47 8.22
C MET A 1 1.05 -15.86 7.49
N HIS A 2 0.09 -15.27 8.21
CA HIS A 2 -1.01 -14.51 7.63
C HIS A 2 -0.90 -13.09 8.17
N THR A 3 -0.58 -12.13 7.30
CA THR A 3 -0.45 -10.72 7.64
C THR A 3 -1.49 -9.89 6.89
N SER A 4 -1.98 -8.84 7.53
CA SER A 4 -2.82 -7.80 6.91
C SER A 4 -2.13 -6.45 6.89
N ILE A 5 -0.82 -6.42 7.13
CA ILE A 5 -0.01 -5.19 7.10
C ILE A 5 0.39 -4.90 5.67
N LEU A 6 0.00 -3.73 5.17
CA LEU A 6 0.26 -3.28 3.82
C LEU A 6 1.05 -1.98 3.84
N GLN A 7 2.04 -1.86 2.97
CA GLN A 7 2.64 -0.57 2.64
C GLN A 7 2.15 -0.12 1.27
N VAL A 8 1.40 0.99 1.24
CA VAL A 8 1.01 1.65 0.01
C VAL A 8 2.20 2.48 -0.49
N LEU A 9 2.71 2.14 -1.67
CA LEU A 9 3.83 2.85 -2.32
C LEU A 9 3.33 3.97 -3.22
N LYS A 10 2.22 3.74 -3.92
CA LYS A 10 1.64 4.68 -4.87
C LYS A 10 0.14 4.46 -5.00
N LEU A 11 -0.63 5.55 -4.96
CA LEU A 11 -2.02 5.55 -5.40
C LEU A 11 -2.05 5.83 -6.91
N ASN A 12 -2.63 4.93 -7.69
CA ASN A 12 -2.75 5.10 -9.13
C ASN A 12 -3.92 6.03 -9.47
N GLU A 13 -3.83 6.66 -10.64
CA GLU A 13 -4.92 7.49 -11.18
C GLU A 13 -6.20 6.66 -11.36
N PRO A 14 -7.38 7.24 -11.10
CA PRO A 14 -8.66 6.60 -11.37
C PRO A 14 -8.74 6.12 -12.82
N ARG A 15 -9.18 4.87 -13.01
CA ARG A 15 -9.48 4.31 -14.32
C ARG A 15 -10.97 4.10 -14.46
N ALA A 16 -11.57 4.68 -15.49
CA ALA A 16 -12.95 4.40 -15.85
C ALA A 16 -13.10 2.95 -16.35
N TRP A 17 -14.21 2.32 -15.99
CA TRP A 17 -14.59 1.00 -16.51
C TRP A 17 -16.08 0.99 -16.86
N ASN A 18 -16.41 0.26 -17.92
CA ASN A 18 -17.78 0.01 -18.34
C ASN A 18 -17.94 -1.49 -18.57
N MET A 19 -18.88 -2.13 -17.88
CA MET A 19 -19.19 -3.54 -18.06
C MET A 19 -20.68 -3.78 -17.78
N ASP A 20 -21.37 -4.48 -18.69
CA ASP A 20 -22.78 -4.87 -18.56
C ASP A 20 -23.73 -3.71 -18.25
N GLY A 21 -23.55 -2.57 -18.94
CA GLY A 21 -24.37 -1.36 -18.75
C GLY A 21 -24.11 -0.61 -17.44
N ARG A 22 -23.13 -1.06 -16.64
CA ARG A 22 -22.66 -0.37 -15.45
C ARG A 22 -21.36 0.34 -15.75
N SER A 23 -21.26 1.59 -15.34
CA SER A 23 -20.06 2.40 -15.43
C SER A 23 -19.59 2.76 -14.03
N GLY A 24 -18.28 2.92 -13.87
CA GLY A 24 -17.70 3.35 -12.61
C GLY A 24 -16.23 3.73 -12.73
N MET A 25 -15.68 4.21 -11.62
CA MET A 25 -14.25 4.43 -11.48
C MET A 25 -13.64 3.32 -10.63
N SER A 26 -12.48 2.83 -11.06
CA SER A 26 -11.66 1.92 -10.27
C SER A 26 -10.42 2.66 -9.82
N HIS A 27 -10.16 2.64 -8.52
CA HIS A 27 -8.89 3.07 -7.95
C HIS A 27 -8.07 1.86 -7.54
N SER A 28 -6.76 1.97 -7.69
CA SER A 28 -5.82 0.93 -7.32
C SER A 28 -4.56 1.55 -6.73
N ALA A 29 -3.83 0.77 -5.95
CA ALA A 29 -2.57 1.19 -5.37
C ALA A 29 -1.51 0.09 -5.52
N GLU A 30 -0.28 0.49 -5.83
CA GLU A 30 0.90 -0.38 -5.75
C GLU A 30 1.26 -0.56 -4.28
N CYS A 31 1.32 -1.81 -3.82
CA CYS A 31 1.47 -2.16 -2.41
C CYS A 31 2.51 -3.25 -2.17
N LEU A 32 3.09 -3.22 -0.98
CA LEU A 32 3.81 -4.35 -0.38
C LEU A 32 2.94 -4.98 0.69
N LEU A 33 2.90 -6.31 0.73
CA LEU A 33 2.44 -7.08 1.88
C LEU A 33 3.65 -7.30 2.79
N LEU A 34 3.53 -6.94 4.06
CA LEU A 34 4.62 -7.00 5.04
C LEU A 34 4.36 -8.09 6.06
N ASN A 35 5.38 -8.88 6.41
CA ASN A 35 5.35 -9.77 7.57
C ASN A 35 5.24 -8.95 8.88
N ASP A 36 4.96 -9.64 9.99
CA ASP A 36 4.82 -9.02 11.31
C ASP A 36 6.11 -8.33 11.79
N ASP A 37 7.28 -8.75 11.27
CA ASP A 37 8.59 -8.15 11.54
C ASP A 37 8.92 -6.95 10.63
N GLY A 38 7.99 -6.56 9.75
CA GLY A 38 8.16 -5.48 8.78
C GLY A 38 8.95 -5.85 7.53
N THR A 39 9.38 -7.11 7.38
CA THR A 39 10.01 -7.58 6.14
C THR A 39 8.97 -7.72 5.03
N VAL A 40 9.39 -7.54 3.78
CA VAL A 40 8.49 -7.68 2.62
C VAL A 40 8.19 -9.16 2.39
N ASP A 41 6.91 -9.52 2.40
CA ASP A 41 6.43 -10.83 1.97
C ASP A 41 6.18 -10.83 0.46
N GLN A 42 5.34 -9.90 -0.02
CA GLN A 42 4.90 -9.87 -1.42
C GLN A 42 4.73 -8.45 -1.97
N VAL A 43 4.79 -8.33 -3.29
CA VAL A 43 4.47 -7.10 -4.05
C VAL A 43 3.18 -7.33 -4.83
N GLY A 44 2.27 -6.37 -4.84
CA GLY A 44 1.03 -6.50 -5.60
C GLY A 44 0.24 -5.20 -5.73
N VAL A 45 -0.93 -5.33 -6.36
CA VAL A 45 -1.86 -4.21 -6.58
C VAL A 45 -3.11 -4.42 -5.74
N LEU A 46 -3.43 -3.42 -4.91
CA LEU A 46 -4.66 -3.41 -4.11
C LEU A 46 -5.75 -2.62 -4.86
N LYS A 47 -6.90 -3.24 -5.09
CA LYS A 47 -8.09 -2.53 -5.60
C LYS A 47 -8.83 -1.88 -4.45
N ILE A 48 -9.03 -0.57 -4.53
CA ILE A 48 -9.69 0.22 -3.49
C ILE A 48 -11.09 0.57 -3.98
N ARG A 49 -12.11 0.20 -3.20
CA ARG A 49 -13.52 0.42 -3.52
C ARG A 49 -14.13 1.36 -2.49
N GLY A 50 -15.01 2.25 -2.94
CA GLY A 50 -15.70 3.23 -2.10
C GLY A 50 -14.95 4.55 -2.00
N GLU A 51 -15.66 5.65 -2.24
CA GLU A 51 -15.09 7.00 -2.30
C GLU A 51 -14.42 7.41 -0.99
N ASP A 52 -15.02 7.06 0.15
CA ASP A 52 -14.46 7.36 1.47
C ASP A 52 -13.11 6.69 1.71
N LEU A 53 -12.96 5.43 1.28
CA LEU A 53 -11.71 4.68 1.45
C LEU A 53 -10.62 5.22 0.51
N ILE A 54 -11.01 5.58 -0.71
CA ILE A 54 -10.12 6.23 -1.68
C ILE A 54 -9.58 7.55 -1.10
N ALA A 55 -10.45 8.41 -0.58
CA ALA A 55 -10.07 9.71 -0.03
C ALA A 55 -9.13 9.61 1.19
N LYS A 56 -9.25 8.52 1.97
CA LYS A 56 -8.40 8.25 3.13
C LYS A 56 -7.06 7.60 2.78
N THR A 57 -6.95 6.96 1.61
CA THR A 57 -5.74 6.21 1.25
C THR A 57 -4.64 7.15 0.76
N LYS A 58 -3.48 7.07 1.40
CA LYS A 58 -2.25 7.79 1.04
C LYS A 58 -1.07 6.82 1.04
N VAL A 59 0.09 7.28 0.60
CA VAL A 59 1.34 6.52 0.77
C VAL A 59 1.61 6.36 2.27
N GLY A 60 1.86 5.13 2.72
CA GLY A 60 2.01 4.83 4.14
C GLY A 60 1.84 3.34 4.45
N ILE A 61 2.00 2.98 5.73
CA ILE A 61 1.80 1.62 6.24
C ILE A 61 0.44 1.55 6.93
N TYR A 62 -0.29 0.47 6.68
CA TYR A 62 -1.66 0.27 7.14
C TYR A 62 -1.87 -1.14 7.65
N THR A 63 -2.80 -1.29 8.60
CA THR A 63 -3.47 -2.57 8.86
C THR A 63 -4.76 -2.60 8.04
N ALA A 64 -4.90 -3.62 7.20
CA ALA A 64 -6.07 -3.82 6.35
C ALA A 64 -7.15 -4.64 7.05
N SER A 65 -8.40 -4.20 6.92
CA SER A 65 -9.57 -4.93 7.40
C SER A 65 -10.40 -5.43 6.23
N PHE A 66 -10.78 -6.71 6.29
CA PHE A 66 -11.54 -7.38 5.24
C PHE A 66 -12.87 -7.91 5.77
N ALA A 67 -13.91 -7.81 4.96
CA ALA A 67 -15.16 -8.51 5.17
C ALA A 67 -15.27 -9.69 4.20
N MET A 68 -15.74 -10.83 4.69
CA MET A 68 -16.07 -11.97 3.84
C MET A 68 -17.40 -11.69 3.13
N ARG A 69 -17.38 -11.69 1.79
CA ARG A 69 -18.57 -11.44 0.97
C ARG A 69 -18.71 -12.50 -0.10
N ALA A 70 -19.96 -12.90 -0.36
CA ALA A 70 -20.26 -13.75 -1.51
C ALA A 70 -20.12 -12.94 -2.80
N ASN A 71 -19.36 -13.46 -3.75
CA ASN A 71 -19.34 -12.96 -5.11
C ASN A 71 -20.45 -13.68 -5.91
N PRO A 72 -21.51 -12.97 -6.35
CA PRO A 72 -22.65 -13.60 -7.01
C PRO A 72 -22.32 -14.26 -8.35
N SER A 73 -21.26 -13.79 -9.02
CA SER A 73 -20.83 -14.30 -10.33
C SER A 73 -20.02 -15.59 -10.17
N SER A 74 -19.01 -15.58 -9.31
CA SER A 74 -18.15 -16.76 -9.08
C SER A 74 -18.75 -17.77 -8.09
N ARG A 75 -19.76 -17.38 -7.31
CA ARG A 75 -20.34 -18.14 -6.18
C ARG A 75 -19.33 -18.50 -5.08
N VAL A 76 -18.20 -17.78 -5.02
CA VAL A 76 -17.15 -17.96 -4.01
C VAL A 76 -17.29 -16.90 -2.91
N ILE A 77 -16.96 -17.27 -1.67
CA ILE A 77 -16.79 -16.31 -0.58
C ILE A 77 -15.38 -15.72 -0.67
N GLU A 78 -15.30 -14.40 -0.85
CA GLU A 78 -14.05 -13.68 -1.06
C GLU A 78 -13.81 -12.68 0.07
N ALA A 79 -12.55 -12.45 0.41
CA ALA A 79 -12.15 -11.36 1.30
C ALA A 79 -12.16 -10.04 0.52
N VAL A 80 -12.99 -9.09 0.97
CA VAL A 80 -13.14 -7.78 0.35
C VAL A 80 -12.63 -6.72 1.32
N LEU A 81 -11.70 -5.87 0.85
CA LEU A 81 -11.17 -4.76 1.64
C LEU A 81 -12.32 -3.81 2.05
N THR A 82 -12.35 -3.46 3.34
CA THR A 82 -13.37 -2.58 3.93
C THR A 82 -12.78 -1.39 4.64
N ASP A 83 -11.58 -1.51 5.20
CA ASP A 83 -10.92 -0.39 5.86
C ASP A 83 -9.39 -0.50 5.78
N LEU A 84 -8.73 0.65 5.89
CA LEU A 84 -7.29 0.80 5.99
C LEU A 84 -6.99 1.71 7.18
N THR A 85 -6.55 1.11 8.29
CA THR A 85 -6.16 1.87 9.47
C THR A 85 -4.67 2.19 9.39
N PRO A 86 -4.26 3.48 9.40
CA PRO A 86 -2.85 3.83 9.37
C PRO A 86 -2.12 3.21 10.56
N LEU A 87 -1.05 2.47 10.28
CA LEU A 87 -0.12 2.05 11.31
C LEU A 87 0.84 3.23 11.52
N ALA A 88 0.86 3.79 12.73
CA ALA A 88 1.79 4.86 13.05
C ALA A 88 3.19 4.41 12.63
N PRO A 89 3.97 5.24 11.90
CA PRO A 89 5.32 4.84 11.55
C PRO A 89 6.05 4.52 12.85
N SER A 90 6.50 3.28 13.01
CA SER A 90 7.55 2.98 13.96
C SER A 90 8.74 3.80 13.46
N ASN A 91 8.91 4.99 14.02
CA ASN A 91 9.92 5.99 13.69
C ASN A 91 11.07 5.38 12.87
N PRO A 92 11.12 5.53 11.53
CA PRO A 92 12.29 5.11 10.80
C PRO A 92 13.40 6.04 11.29
N ALA A 93 14.32 5.49 12.07
CA ALA A 93 15.54 6.19 12.43
C ALA A 93 16.12 6.82 11.15
N PRO A 94 16.55 8.10 11.18
CA PRO A 94 17.03 8.76 9.98
C PRO A 94 18.14 7.93 9.37
N ILE A 95 17.92 7.44 8.16
CA ILE A 95 18.94 6.76 7.37
C ILE A 95 20.08 7.77 7.22
N LEU A 96 21.19 7.44 7.86
CA LEU A 96 22.40 8.23 8.00
C LEU A 96 22.78 8.92 6.70
N SER A 97 23.14 10.19 6.85
CA SER A 97 23.98 10.99 5.96
C SER A 97 25.24 10.22 5.57
N GLN A 98 25.16 9.37 4.56
CA GLN A 98 26.32 8.83 3.86
C GLN A 98 26.56 9.62 2.58
N GLN A 99 26.92 10.90 2.70
CA GLN A 99 27.74 11.52 1.68
C GLN A 99 28.83 12.38 2.31
N LYS A 100 30.06 11.90 2.08
CA LYS A 100 31.34 12.60 2.15
C LYS A 100 32.14 12.53 3.46
N LEU A 101 32.47 11.30 3.85
CA LEU A 101 33.80 11.00 4.41
C LEU A 101 34.65 10.35 3.30
N ALA A 102 35.19 11.16 2.39
CA ALA A 102 36.34 10.77 1.57
C ALA A 102 37.01 12.02 0.97
N ALA A 103 38.34 12.10 1.16
CA ALA A 103 39.32 13.05 0.63
C ALA A 103 39.61 14.33 1.47
N SER A 104 40.44 14.16 2.49
CA SER A 104 41.61 15.02 2.78
C SER A 104 42.85 14.14 2.51
N PRO A 105 44.07 14.61 2.13
CA PRO A 105 44.71 15.93 2.29
C PRO A 105 45.17 16.52 0.93
N ALA A 106 45.77 17.70 0.75
CA ALA A 106 46.95 18.23 1.42
C ALA A 106 47.15 19.73 1.13
N ALA A 107 47.67 20.40 2.15
CA ALA A 107 48.35 21.68 2.03
C ALA A 107 49.58 21.58 1.12
N LYS A 108 49.83 22.63 0.33
CA LYS A 108 51.20 23.04 0.03
C LYS A 108 51.27 24.55 -0.24
N ALA A 109 52.42 25.07 0.18
CA ALA A 109 52.90 26.45 0.32
C ALA A 109 52.67 27.39 -0.86
#